data_AF-A0A947YTY7-F1
#
_entry.id   AF-A0A947YTY7-F1
#
_cell.length_a   1.000
_cell.length_b   1.000
_cell.length_c   1.000
_cell.angle_alpha   90.00
_cell.angle_beta   90.00
_cell.angle_gamma   90.00
#
_symmetry.space_group_name_H-M   'P 1'
#
loop_
_entity.id
_entity.type
_entity.pdbx_description
1 polymer ?
#
loop_
_entity_poly.entity_id
_entity_poly.type
_entity_poly.pdbx_seq_one_letter_code
_entity_poly.pdbx_strand_id
1 'polypeptide(L)'
;MSKFLAKLFYRKKIRRFENLTAALEKIGMGDYREATRLCNEAKPTEFLEDIALYYFVSGRLALDSYELEKADLYLSTAWNLGFRRSSLFVSLGLTRARLGRFSDAWELLHIASDLTPESNEEEHLIIKQLLDLMDKISKGDGKRKIESLLKKVVKTSGGKDRLKESELKKAFENLLIRENSSVNEMEELIAVCGEYLRIIHNGIWVFGLEMEDHNILINGITYRIKHIISAIRSGRITPEDLRGVSISTALSRVFVDELGSVNI
;
A
#
# COMPACT_ATOMS: atom_id res chain seq x y z
N MET A 1 20.00 -44.84 10.61
CA MET A 1 18.83 -44.30 9.88
C MET A 1 18.45 -42.88 10.34
N SER A 2 18.35 -42.60 11.66
CA SER A 2 18.01 -41.28 12.21
C SER A 2 18.94 -40.12 11.82
N LYS A 3 20.27 -40.34 11.77
CA LYS A 3 21.26 -39.31 11.40
C LYS A 3 21.13 -38.83 9.95
N PHE A 4 20.72 -39.71 9.02
CA PHE A 4 20.55 -39.37 7.61
C PHE A 4 19.29 -38.54 7.37
N LEU A 5 18.18 -38.92 8.01
CA LEU A 5 16.93 -38.15 7.99
C LEU A 5 17.13 -36.77 8.60
N ALA A 6 17.74 -36.66 9.78
CA ALA A 6 18.06 -35.38 10.40
C ALA A 6 18.89 -34.47 9.48
N LYS A 7 19.88 -35.03 8.75
CA LYS A 7 20.69 -34.30 7.78
C LYS A 7 19.88 -33.81 6.57
N LEU A 8 18.91 -34.60 6.09
CA LEU A 8 18.00 -34.19 5.01
C LEU A 8 17.04 -33.08 5.45
N PHE A 9 16.45 -33.19 6.64
CA PHE A 9 15.59 -32.14 7.22
C PHE A 9 16.37 -30.84 7.40
N TYR A 10 17.59 -30.91 7.93
CA TYR A 10 18.44 -29.74 8.13
C TYR A 10 18.86 -29.09 6.80
N ARG A 11 19.18 -29.88 5.78
CA ARG A 11 19.48 -29.35 4.42
C ARG A 11 18.27 -28.65 3.79
N LYS A 12 17.06 -29.22 3.92
CA LYS A 12 15.84 -28.59 3.44
C LYS A 12 15.59 -27.27 4.18
N LYS A 13 15.79 -27.24 5.49
CA LYS A 13 15.66 -26.02 6.31
C LYS A 13 16.65 -24.93 5.86
N ILE A 14 17.94 -25.26 5.70
CA ILE A 14 18.96 -24.32 5.23
C ILE A 14 18.56 -23.74 3.88
N ARG A 15 18.19 -24.59 2.90
CA ARG A 15 17.81 -24.12 1.57
C ARG A 15 16.60 -23.18 1.59
N ARG A 16 15.61 -23.43 2.44
CA ARG A 16 14.46 -22.51 2.62
C ARG A 16 14.93 -21.17 3.17
N PHE A 17 15.79 -21.18 4.19
CA PHE A 17 16.33 -19.96 4.78
C PHE A 17 17.16 -19.16 3.76
N GLU A 18 17.99 -19.83 2.96
CA GLU A 18 18.74 -19.23 1.85
C GLU A 18 17.80 -18.60 0.82
N ASN A 19 16.75 -19.32 0.41
CA ASN A 19 15.74 -18.78 -0.51
C ASN A 19 15.01 -17.56 0.04
N LEU A 20 14.63 -17.56 1.33
CA LEU A 20 13.95 -16.43 1.97
C LEU A 20 14.87 -15.23 2.13
N THR A 21 16.15 -15.46 2.43
CA THR A 21 17.17 -14.40 2.50
C THR A 21 17.41 -13.80 1.12
N ALA A 22 17.59 -14.63 0.10
CA ALA A 22 17.71 -14.20 -1.29
C ALA A 22 16.44 -13.45 -1.77
N ALA A 23 15.25 -13.86 -1.31
CA ALA A 23 14.02 -13.13 -1.62
C ALA A 23 14.03 -11.72 -1.04
N LEU A 24 14.50 -11.51 0.20
CA LEU A 24 14.66 -10.18 0.79
C LEU A 24 15.64 -9.31 -0.01
N GLU A 25 16.76 -9.88 -0.47
CA GLU A 25 17.71 -9.16 -1.33
C GLU A 25 17.06 -8.75 -2.65
N LYS A 26 16.31 -9.66 -3.29
CA LYS A 26 15.58 -9.37 -4.55
C LYS A 26 14.51 -8.31 -4.38
N ILE A 27 13.81 -8.31 -3.24
CA ILE A 27 12.88 -7.25 -2.86
C ILE A 27 13.61 -5.90 -2.78
N GLY A 28 14.76 -5.84 -2.10
CA GLY A 28 15.56 -4.61 -2.03
C GLY A 28 16.08 -4.12 -3.39
N MET A 29 16.22 -5.01 -4.37
CA MET A 29 16.60 -4.68 -5.75
C MET A 29 15.40 -4.36 -6.66
N GLY A 30 14.16 -4.51 -6.19
CA GLY A 30 12.95 -4.33 -7.01
C GLY A 30 12.63 -5.50 -7.96
N ASP A 31 13.31 -6.65 -7.83
CA ASP A 31 13.06 -7.85 -8.63
C ASP A 31 11.96 -8.73 -7.99
N TYR A 32 10.73 -8.23 -8.04
CA TYR A 32 9.58 -8.86 -7.38
C TYR A 32 9.19 -10.22 -7.98
N ARG A 33 9.47 -10.43 -9.27
CA ARG A 33 9.19 -11.70 -9.95
C ARG A 33 10.05 -12.82 -9.37
N GLU A 34 11.34 -12.57 -9.24
CA GLU A 34 12.26 -13.55 -8.68
C GLU A 34 12.04 -13.74 -7.18
N ALA A 35 11.77 -12.66 -6.43
CA ALA A 35 11.40 -12.74 -5.03
C ALA A 35 10.16 -13.63 -4.81
N THR A 36 9.15 -13.51 -5.67
CA THR A 36 7.94 -14.35 -5.64
C THR A 36 8.27 -15.82 -5.86
N ARG A 37 9.10 -16.13 -6.87
CA ARG A 37 9.54 -17.51 -7.17
C ARG A 37 10.24 -18.12 -5.95
N LEU A 38 11.18 -17.39 -5.35
CA LEU A 38 11.94 -17.83 -4.18
C LEU A 38 11.04 -18.08 -2.96
N CYS A 39 10.08 -17.19 -2.70
CA CYS A 39 9.11 -17.38 -1.63
C CYS A 39 8.26 -18.64 -1.82
N ASN A 40 7.76 -18.87 -3.05
CA ASN A 40 6.95 -20.05 -3.36
C ASN A 40 7.73 -21.37 -3.17
N GLU A 41 9.01 -21.38 -3.54
CA GLU A 41 9.89 -22.54 -3.33
C GLU A 41 10.26 -22.75 -1.85
N ALA A 42 10.18 -21.72 -1.03
CA ALA A 42 10.56 -21.74 0.37
C ALA A 42 9.41 -22.04 1.34
N LYS A 43 8.18 -22.28 0.86
CA LYS A 43 7.00 -22.48 1.71
C LYS A 43 7.24 -23.59 2.76
N PRO A 44 7.29 -23.24 4.06
CA PRO A 44 7.55 -24.21 5.11
C PRO A 44 6.27 -24.98 5.46
N THR A 45 6.42 -26.26 5.80
CA THR A 45 5.34 -27.13 6.29
C THR A 45 5.54 -27.53 7.75
N GLU A 46 6.65 -27.10 8.36
CA GLU A 46 7.14 -27.56 9.66
C GLU A 46 7.83 -26.40 10.38
N PHE A 47 7.85 -26.46 11.72
CA PHE A 47 8.43 -25.46 12.65
C PHE A 47 7.77 -24.08 12.63
N LEU A 48 7.33 -23.62 13.80
CA LEU A 48 6.60 -22.37 13.93
C LEU A 48 7.45 -21.17 13.50
N GLU A 49 8.73 -21.17 13.84
CA GLU A 49 9.67 -20.08 13.55
C GLU A 49 9.94 -19.96 12.03
N ASP A 50 10.06 -21.09 11.33
CA ASP A 50 10.24 -21.12 9.88
C ASP A 50 8.98 -20.55 9.18
N ILE A 51 7.79 -20.94 9.67
CA ILE A 51 6.51 -20.43 9.18
C ILE A 51 6.38 -18.92 9.45
N ALA A 52 6.76 -18.45 10.63
CA ALA A 52 6.72 -17.04 10.98
C ALA A 52 7.65 -16.19 10.08
N LEU A 53 8.87 -16.67 9.80
CA LEU A 53 9.80 -16.02 8.87
C LEU A 53 9.25 -15.98 7.44
N TYR A 54 8.65 -17.08 6.96
CA TYR A 54 8.03 -17.12 5.64
C TYR A 54 6.93 -16.06 5.49
N TYR A 55 6.06 -15.92 6.49
CA TYR A 55 5.01 -14.90 6.49
C TYR A 55 5.59 -13.48 6.57
N PHE A 56 6.67 -13.26 7.32
CA PHE A 56 7.34 -11.96 7.34
C PHE A 56 7.87 -11.58 5.94
N VAL A 57 8.61 -12.47 5.28
CA VAL A 57 9.18 -12.20 3.93
C VAL A 57 8.07 -12.06 2.88
N SER A 58 7.03 -12.90 2.94
CA SER A 58 5.89 -12.77 2.03
C SER A 58 5.12 -11.47 2.26
N GLY A 59 5.01 -11.02 3.52
CA GLY A 59 4.41 -9.75 3.89
C GLY A 59 5.22 -8.55 3.39
N ARG A 60 6.55 -8.61 3.47
CA ARG A 60 7.47 -7.64 2.86
C ARG A 60 7.25 -7.54 1.34
N LEU A 61 7.25 -8.69 0.66
CA LEU A 61 7.01 -8.75 -0.78
C LEU A 61 5.65 -8.13 -1.16
N ALA A 62 4.60 -8.46 -0.42
CA ALA A 62 3.27 -7.89 -0.65
C ALA A 62 3.25 -6.37 -0.41
N LEU A 63 3.93 -5.86 0.62
CA LEU A 63 4.05 -4.43 0.90
C LEU A 63 4.74 -3.69 -0.25
N ASP A 64 5.89 -4.21 -0.69
CA ASP A 64 6.68 -3.62 -1.78
C ASP A 64 5.96 -3.75 -3.14
N SER A 65 5.08 -4.75 -3.30
CA SER A 65 4.19 -4.91 -4.47
C SER A 65 2.88 -4.12 -4.36
N TYR A 66 2.70 -3.31 -3.32
CA TYR A 66 1.48 -2.53 -3.05
C TYR A 66 0.20 -3.37 -2.81
N GLU A 67 0.35 -4.64 -2.43
CA GLU A 67 -0.73 -5.53 -2.01
C GLU A 67 -1.01 -5.36 -0.50
N LEU A 68 -1.41 -4.16 -0.08
CA LEU A 68 -1.40 -3.71 1.32
C LEU A 68 -2.24 -4.59 2.27
N GLU A 69 -3.42 -5.05 1.85
CA GLU A 69 -4.29 -5.94 2.63
C GLU A 69 -3.64 -7.29 2.88
N LYS A 70 -2.97 -7.84 1.86
CA LYS A 70 -2.25 -9.11 1.94
C LYS A 70 -0.99 -8.96 2.79
N ALA A 71 -0.31 -7.82 2.68
CA ALA A 71 0.82 -7.47 3.54
C ALA A 71 0.39 -7.43 5.02
N ASP A 72 -0.73 -6.77 5.34
CA ASP A 72 -1.24 -6.69 6.72
C ASP A 72 -1.59 -8.09 7.26
N LEU A 73 -2.23 -8.93 6.45
CA LEU A 73 -2.54 -10.32 6.81
C LEU A 73 -1.27 -11.13 7.09
N TYR A 74 -0.29 -11.11 6.19
CA TYR A 74 0.94 -11.89 6.34
C TYR A 74 1.80 -11.39 7.49
N LEU A 75 2.00 -10.08 7.63
CA LEU A 75 2.80 -9.51 8.71
C LEU A 75 2.12 -9.71 10.07
N SER A 76 0.79 -9.57 10.16
CA SER A 76 0.05 -9.89 11.39
C SER A 76 0.12 -11.39 11.71
N THR A 77 0.13 -12.26 10.69
CA THR A 77 0.34 -13.70 10.90
C THR A 77 1.74 -13.99 11.44
N ALA A 78 2.78 -13.39 10.88
CA ALA A 78 4.15 -13.52 11.39
C ALA A 78 4.24 -13.05 12.86
N TRP A 79 3.57 -11.95 13.20
CA TRP A 79 3.46 -11.49 14.58
C TRP A 79 2.76 -12.52 15.47
N ASN A 80 1.59 -13.03 15.07
CA ASN A 80 0.84 -14.03 15.85
C ASN A 80 1.62 -15.34 16.07
N LEU A 81 2.51 -15.69 15.13
CA LEU A 81 3.37 -16.88 15.21
C LEU A 81 4.66 -16.68 16.02
N GLY A 82 4.88 -15.51 16.63
CA GLY A 82 6.01 -15.29 17.53
C GLY A 82 7.19 -14.51 16.94
N PHE A 83 7.12 -14.02 15.69
CA PHE A 83 8.17 -13.17 15.16
C PHE A 83 8.12 -11.78 15.85
N ARG A 84 9.23 -11.36 16.47
CA ARG A 84 9.31 -10.13 17.32
C ARG A 84 10.51 -9.24 16.97
N ARG A 85 10.92 -9.19 15.71
CA ARG A 85 12.01 -8.32 15.24
C ARG A 85 11.50 -6.90 14.99
N SER A 86 12.32 -5.88 15.24
CA SER A 86 12.01 -4.47 14.91
C SER A 86 11.49 -4.32 13.47
N SER A 87 12.17 -4.95 12.51
CA SER A 87 11.83 -4.90 11.08
C SER A 87 10.42 -5.38 10.74
N LEU A 88 9.84 -6.30 11.52
CA LEU A 88 8.43 -6.69 11.40
C LEU A 88 7.52 -5.52 11.78
N PHE A 89 7.78 -4.90 12.93
CA PHE A 89 6.97 -3.80 13.43
C PHE A 89 7.10 -2.57 12.55
N VAL A 90 8.28 -2.28 12.00
CA VAL A 90 8.46 -1.25 10.96
C VAL A 90 7.59 -1.56 9.73
N SER A 91 7.66 -2.79 9.21
CA SER A 91 6.94 -3.17 8.00
C SER A 91 5.42 -3.20 8.21
N LEU A 92 4.96 -3.69 9.35
CA LEU A 92 3.53 -3.71 9.71
C LEU A 92 3.02 -2.29 9.99
N GLY A 93 3.82 -1.46 10.66
CA GLY A 93 3.53 -0.05 10.90
C GLY A 93 3.38 0.73 9.60
N LEU A 94 4.34 0.59 8.67
CA LEU A 94 4.26 1.18 7.33
C LEU A 94 3.03 0.69 6.57
N THR A 95 2.75 -0.62 6.60
CA THR A 95 1.56 -1.20 5.96
C THR A 95 0.28 -0.56 6.49
N ARG A 96 0.13 -0.50 7.82
CA ARG A 96 -1.06 0.07 8.47
C ARG A 96 -1.19 1.57 8.23
N ALA A 97 -0.08 2.31 8.19
CA ALA A 97 -0.07 3.72 7.84
C ALA A 97 -0.54 3.97 6.39
N ARG A 98 -0.07 3.16 5.43
CA ARG A 98 -0.55 3.21 4.04
C ARG A 98 -2.02 2.81 3.91
N LEU A 99 -2.51 1.93 4.78
CA LEU A 99 -3.95 1.62 4.90
C LEU A 99 -4.77 2.74 5.58
N GLY A 100 -4.14 3.81 6.07
CA GLY A 100 -4.80 4.90 6.80
C GLY A 100 -5.10 4.59 8.28
N ARG A 101 -4.61 3.46 8.81
CA ARG A 101 -4.73 3.06 10.22
C ARG A 101 -3.60 3.68 11.05
N PHE A 102 -3.60 5.01 11.15
CA PHE A 102 -2.49 5.76 11.73
C PHE A 102 -2.27 5.51 13.23
N SER A 103 -3.32 5.26 14.02
CA SER A 103 -3.16 4.94 15.45
C SER A 103 -2.34 3.67 15.64
N ASP A 104 -2.76 2.57 14.98
CA ASP A 104 -2.07 1.29 15.02
C ASP A 104 -0.63 1.41 14.48
N ALA A 105 -0.44 2.16 13.40
CA ALA A 105 0.88 2.37 12.82
C ALA A 105 1.82 3.08 13.79
N TRP A 106 1.31 4.09 14.50
CA TRP A 106 2.09 4.87 15.46
C TRP A 106 2.58 3.99 16.62
N GLU A 107 1.69 3.16 17.18
CA GLU A 107 2.05 2.21 18.24
C GLU A 107 3.10 1.21 17.77
N LEU A 108 2.93 0.64 16.57
CA LEU A 108 3.89 -0.31 16.00
C LEU A 108 5.26 0.31 15.75
N LEU A 109 5.31 1.56 15.27
CA LEU A 109 6.57 2.26 15.03
C LEU A 109 7.30 2.60 16.33
N HIS A 110 6.58 2.87 17.42
CA HIS A 110 7.21 3.01 18.73
C HIS A 110 7.73 1.67 19.28
N ILE A 111 6.96 0.60 19.15
CA ILE A 111 7.44 -0.76 19.48
C ILE A 111 8.70 -1.10 18.66
N ALA A 112 8.72 -0.74 17.37
CA ALA A 112 9.90 -0.92 16.53
C ALA A 112 11.10 -0.14 17.09
N SER A 113 10.89 1.14 17.44
CA SER A 113 11.94 2.00 17.99
C SER A 113 12.55 1.44 19.27
N ASP A 114 11.73 0.85 20.15
CA ASP A 114 12.18 0.26 21.42
C ASP A 114 12.96 -1.04 21.21
N LEU A 115 12.70 -1.76 20.11
CA LEU A 115 13.35 -3.04 19.79
C LEU A 115 14.57 -2.89 18.88
N THR A 116 14.71 -1.76 18.18
CA THR A 116 15.87 -1.48 17.34
C THR A 116 17.10 -1.24 18.22
N PRO A 117 18.20 -2.00 18.03
CA PRO A 117 19.44 -1.75 18.76
C PRO A 117 20.00 -0.37 18.42
N GLU A 118 20.59 0.32 19.40
CA GLU A 118 21.19 1.66 19.20
C GLU A 118 22.22 1.70 18.08
N SER A 119 22.90 0.57 17.81
CA SER A 119 23.87 0.45 16.71
C SER A 119 23.24 0.45 15.31
N ASN A 120 21.92 0.33 15.18
CA ASN A 120 21.20 0.31 13.91
C ASN A 120 20.62 1.69 13.59
N GLU A 121 21.52 2.64 13.30
CA GLU A 121 21.17 4.03 13.01
C GLU A 121 20.22 4.18 11.80
N GLU A 122 20.36 3.31 10.80
CA GLU A 122 19.51 3.32 9.60
C GLU A 122 18.04 3.02 9.92
N GLU A 123 17.77 1.98 10.71
CA GLU A 123 16.41 1.62 11.09
C GLU A 123 15.78 2.70 12.00
N HIS A 124 16.55 3.27 12.93
CA HIS A 124 16.09 4.42 13.72
C HIS A 124 15.73 5.62 12.85
N LEU A 125 16.54 5.92 11.83
CA LEU A 125 16.25 7.00 10.89
C LEU A 125 14.96 6.74 10.11
N ILE A 126 14.77 5.52 9.62
CA ILE A 126 13.54 5.12 8.91
C ILE A 126 12.32 5.29 9.81
N ILE A 127 12.36 4.78 11.05
CA ILE A 127 11.26 4.90 12.01
C ILE A 127 10.93 6.37 12.27
N LYS A 128 11.95 7.20 12.52
CA LYS A 128 11.77 8.63 12.74
C LYS A 128 11.13 9.32 11.54
N GLN A 129 11.59 9.03 10.32
CA GLN A 129 11.02 9.60 9.10
C GLN A 129 9.55 9.22 8.92
N LEU A 130 9.17 7.98 9.24
CA LEU A 130 7.77 7.54 9.18
C LEU A 130 6.90 8.26 10.21
N LEU A 131 7.38 8.40 11.45
CA LEU A 131 6.68 9.16 12.49
C LEU A 131 6.52 10.64 12.11
N ASP A 132 7.57 11.25 11.56
CA ASP A 132 7.53 12.65 11.08
C ASP A 132 6.54 12.83 9.91
N LEU A 133 6.44 11.86 9.01
CA LEU A 133 5.44 11.87 7.93
C LEU A 133 4.00 11.79 8.49
N MET A 134 3.77 10.95 9.49
CA MET A 134 2.46 10.84 10.15
C MET A 134 2.08 12.13 10.87
N ASP A 135 3.03 12.78 11.53
CA ASP A 135 2.82 14.09 12.16
C ASP A 135 2.46 15.17 11.12
N LYS A 136 3.16 15.22 9.98
CA LYS A 136 2.83 16.12 8.86
C LYS A 136 1.41 15.93 8.33
N ILE A 137 0.93 14.68 8.24
CA ILE A 137 -0.44 14.38 7.82
C ILE A 137 -1.43 14.93 8.83
N SER A 138 -1.17 14.74 10.13
CA SER A 138 -2.03 15.28 11.20
C SER A 138 -2.10 16.82 11.16
N LYS A 139 -1.00 17.48 10.76
CA LYS A 139 -0.90 18.93 10.53
C LYS A 139 -1.52 19.39 9.21
N GLY A 140 -2.11 18.49 8.42
CA GLY A 140 -2.81 18.82 7.19
C GLY A 140 -1.90 19.15 6.00
N ASP A 141 -0.65 18.66 5.98
CA ASP A 141 0.24 18.83 4.83
C ASP A 141 -0.36 18.23 3.55
N GLY A 142 -0.99 17.05 3.63
CA GLY A 142 -1.67 16.41 2.51
C GLY A 142 -2.77 17.30 1.91
N LYS A 143 -3.59 17.93 2.76
CA LYS A 143 -4.61 18.89 2.34
C LYS A 143 -3.98 20.08 1.60
N ARG A 144 -2.94 20.68 2.17
CA ARG A 144 -2.22 21.81 1.55
C ARG A 144 -1.63 21.43 0.19
N LYS A 145 -1.08 20.21 0.06
CA LYS A 145 -0.56 19.69 -1.21
C LYS A 145 -1.66 19.54 -2.26
N ILE A 146 -2.80 18.94 -1.91
CA ILE A 146 -3.96 18.81 -2.81
C ILE A 146 -4.48 20.18 -3.25
N GLU A 147 -4.65 21.13 -2.32
CA GLU A 147 -5.08 22.50 -2.65
C GLU A 147 -4.10 23.20 -3.61
N SER A 148 -2.80 22.99 -3.44
CA SER A 148 -1.77 23.51 -4.34
C SER A 148 -1.86 22.91 -5.75
N LEU A 149 -2.04 21.59 -5.85
CA LEU A 149 -2.20 20.89 -7.13
C LEU A 149 -3.47 21.37 -7.86
N LEU A 150 -4.60 21.46 -7.14
CA LEU A 150 -5.85 21.97 -7.72
C LEU A 150 -5.72 23.41 -8.21
N LYS A 151 -5.02 24.29 -7.46
CA LYS A 151 -4.72 25.67 -7.92
C LYS A 151 -3.88 25.69 -9.19
N LYS A 152 -2.94 24.75 -9.34
CA LYS A 152 -2.15 24.63 -10.56
C LYS A 152 -3.03 24.24 -11.75
N VAL A 153 -3.90 23.25 -11.58
CA VAL A 153 -4.86 22.82 -12.62
C VAL A 153 -5.81 23.96 -13.00
N VAL A 154 -6.37 24.70 -12.01
CA VAL A 154 -7.22 25.89 -12.26
C VAL A 154 -6.51 26.89 -13.17
N LYS A 155 -5.25 27.22 -12.87
CA LYS A 155 -4.46 28.17 -13.66
C LYS A 155 -4.25 27.69 -15.08
N THR A 156 -3.91 26.42 -15.27
CA THR A 156 -3.71 25.82 -16.60
C THR A 156 -5.01 25.77 -17.40
N SER A 157 -6.16 25.63 -16.75
CA SER A 157 -7.48 25.66 -17.37
C SER A 157 -8.06 27.07 -17.58
N GLY A 158 -7.35 28.15 -17.21
CA GLY A 158 -7.82 29.54 -17.34
C GLY A 158 -8.92 29.94 -16.36
N GLY A 159 -9.14 29.16 -15.30
CA GLY A 159 -10.13 29.44 -14.25
C GLY A 159 -9.63 30.48 -13.24
N LYS A 160 -10.56 31.15 -12.55
CA LYS A 160 -10.21 32.25 -11.62
C LYS A 160 -10.05 31.82 -10.15
N ASP A 161 -10.83 30.86 -9.64
CA ASP A 161 -10.84 30.55 -8.19
C ASP A 161 -10.94 29.06 -7.84
N ARG A 162 -12.03 28.39 -8.26
CA ARG A 162 -12.28 26.97 -8.01
C ARG A 162 -12.93 26.34 -9.25
N LEU A 163 -12.53 25.11 -9.55
CA LEU A 163 -13.16 24.35 -10.62
C LEU A 163 -14.56 23.90 -10.16
N LYS A 164 -15.56 24.16 -10.98
CA LYS A 164 -16.89 23.56 -10.87
C LYS A 164 -16.83 22.08 -11.28
N GLU A 165 -17.86 21.32 -10.95
CA GLU A 165 -17.96 19.90 -11.29
C GLU A 165 -17.66 19.62 -12.78
N SER A 166 -18.25 20.40 -13.70
CA SER A 166 -18.05 20.24 -15.14
C SER A 166 -16.63 20.54 -15.60
N GLU A 167 -15.92 21.43 -14.90
CA GLU A 167 -14.54 21.79 -15.20
C GLU A 167 -13.58 20.73 -14.64
N LEU A 168 -13.87 20.18 -13.46
CA LEU A 168 -13.14 19.03 -12.89
C LEU A 168 -13.29 17.79 -13.75
N LYS A 169 -14.50 17.49 -14.24
CA LYS A 169 -14.72 16.36 -15.15
C LYS A 169 -13.85 16.48 -16.41
N LYS A 170 -13.85 17.65 -17.05
CA LYS A 170 -13.00 17.90 -18.23
C LYS A 170 -11.52 17.81 -17.91
N ALA A 171 -11.07 18.37 -16.79
CA ALA A 171 -9.68 18.29 -16.36
C ALA A 171 -9.26 16.83 -16.11
N PHE A 172 -10.13 16.05 -15.49
CA PHE A 172 -9.92 14.62 -15.23
C PHE A 172 -9.77 13.83 -16.53
N GLU A 173 -10.71 13.97 -17.47
CA GLU A 173 -10.66 13.32 -18.77
C GLU A 173 -9.40 13.69 -19.57
N ASN A 174 -9.01 14.97 -19.56
CA ASN A 174 -7.80 15.43 -20.24
C ASN A 174 -6.51 14.85 -19.64
N LEU A 175 -6.47 14.64 -18.32
CA LEU A 175 -5.33 14.03 -17.63
C LEU A 175 -5.29 12.51 -17.82
N LEU A 176 -6.45 11.86 -17.95
CA LEU A 176 -6.53 10.41 -18.18
C LEU A 176 -5.91 9.98 -19.52
N ILE A 177 -6.05 10.80 -20.58
CA ILE A 177 -5.57 10.50 -21.94
C ILE A 177 -4.03 10.51 -22.04
N ARG A 178 -3.32 11.12 -21.08
CA ARG A 178 -1.86 11.23 -21.13
C ARG A 178 -1.21 9.92 -20.69
N GLU A 179 -0.94 9.02 -21.65
CA GLU A 179 -0.43 7.65 -21.42
C GLU A 179 0.91 7.58 -20.69
N ASN A 180 1.80 8.57 -20.83
CA ASN A 180 3.11 8.62 -20.16
C ASN A 180 3.16 9.72 -19.11
N SER A 181 2.31 9.61 -18.09
CA SER A 181 2.22 10.63 -17.04
C SER A 181 3.52 10.70 -16.24
N SER A 182 4.15 11.88 -16.20
CA SER A 182 5.19 12.17 -15.21
C SER A 182 4.63 12.02 -13.78
N VAL A 183 5.50 11.84 -12.77
CA VAL A 183 5.08 11.75 -11.35
C VAL A 183 4.13 12.88 -10.98
N ASN A 184 4.43 14.11 -11.42
CA ASN A 184 3.60 15.29 -11.17
C ASN A 184 2.20 15.19 -11.80
N GLU A 185 2.08 14.57 -12.97
CA GLU A 185 0.77 14.41 -13.63
C GLU A 185 -0.10 13.37 -12.94
N MET A 186 0.51 12.31 -12.37
CA MET A 186 -0.24 11.35 -11.55
C MET A 186 -0.75 12.00 -10.26
N GLU A 187 0.05 12.84 -9.62
CA GLU A 187 -0.40 13.60 -8.44
C GLU A 187 -1.55 14.55 -8.77
N GLU A 188 -1.46 15.27 -9.89
CA GLU A 188 -2.56 16.11 -10.39
C GLU A 188 -3.81 15.30 -10.70
N LEU A 189 -3.66 14.14 -11.34
CA LEU A 189 -4.76 13.24 -11.66
C LEU A 189 -5.47 12.72 -10.40
N ILE A 190 -4.71 12.36 -9.36
CA ILE A 190 -5.24 11.98 -8.05
C ILE A 190 -6.00 13.15 -7.42
N ALA A 191 -5.41 14.35 -7.43
CA ALA A 191 -6.04 15.54 -6.84
C ALA A 191 -7.36 15.88 -7.52
N VAL A 192 -7.39 15.90 -8.87
CA VAL A 192 -8.58 16.22 -9.65
C VAL A 192 -9.65 15.12 -9.50
N CYS A 193 -9.26 13.84 -9.57
CA CYS A 193 -10.20 12.72 -9.40
C CYS A 193 -10.84 12.73 -8.01
N GLY A 194 -10.03 12.89 -6.96
CA GLY A 194 -10.54 12.95 -5.59
C GLY A 194 -11.44 14.15 -5.34
N GLU A 195 -11.10 15.33 -5.88
CA GLU A 195 -11.95 16.52 -5.74
C GLU A 195 -13.26 16.40 -6.52
N TYR A 196 -13.22 15.76 -7.70
CA TYR A 196 -14.43 15.44 -8.46
C TYR A 196 -15.36 14.52 -7.65
N LEU A 197 -14.83 13.41 -7.10
CA LEU A 197 -15.57 12.49 -6.23
C LEU A 197 -16.12 13.18 -4.98
N ARG A 198 -15.32 14.06 -4.35
CA ARG A 198 -15.73 14.86 -3.19
C ARG A 198 -16.95 15.71 -3.50
N ILE A 199 -17.00 16.35 -4.67
CA ILE A 199 -18.10 17.23 -5.06
C ILE A 199 -19.35 16.43 -5.42
N ILE A 200 -19.24 15.40 -6.26
CA ILE A 200 -20.43 14.69 -6.75
C ILE A 200 -21.09 13.81 -5.69
N HIS A 201 -20.32 13.33 -4.70
CA HIS A 201 -20.81 12.43 -3.65
C HIS A 201 -20.81 13.04 -2.24
N ASN A 202 -20.48 14.32 -2.11
CA ASN A 202 -20.23 14.96 -0.82
C ASN A 202 -19.23 14.17 0.05
N GLY A 203 -18.17 13.66 -0.60
CA GLY A 203 -17.16 12.84 0.04
C GLY A 203 -16.25 13.63 0.98
N ILE A 204 -15.47 12.92 1.79
CA ILE A 204 -14.48 13.48 2.71
C ILE A 204 -13.10 12.97 2.32
N TRP A 205 -12.13 13.88 2.18
CA TRP A 205 -10.73 13.49 1.96
C TRP A 205 -10.17 12.76 3.18
N VAL A 206 -9.53 11.62 2.93
CA VAL A 206 -8.73 10.87 3.90
C VAL A 206 -7.30 10.85 3.38
N PHE A 207 -6.41 11.57 4.06
CA PHE A 207 -5.03 11.76 3.62
C PHE A 207 -4.13 10.63 4.11
N GLY A 208 -3.49 9.94 3.16
CA GLY A 208 -2.50 8.90 3.39
C GLY A 208 -1.05 9.41 3.47
N LEU A 209 -0.08 8.49 3.63
CA LEU A 209 1.35 8.80 3.68
C LEU A 209 1.86 9.47 2.39
N GLU A 210 1.51 8.88 1.26
CA GLU A 210 1.82 9.39 -0.06
C GLU A 210 0.56 9.82 -0.80
N MET A 211 0.74 10.50 -1.94
CA MET A 211 -0.37 10.89 -2.81
C MET A 211 -1.20 9.69 -3.26
N GLU A 212 -0.55 8.56 -3.50
CA GLU A 212 -1.19 7.30 -3.91
C GLU A 212 -2.04 6.66 -2.82
N ASP A 213 -1.75 6.98 -1.56
CA ASP A 213 -2.47 6.51 -0.38
C ASP A 213 -3.66 7.41 -0.03
N HIS A 214 -3.85 8.52 -0.75
CA HIS A 214 -4.99 9.42 -0.52
C HIS A 214 -6.30 8.79 -1.01
N ASN A 215 -7.34 8.94 -0.18
CA ASN A 215 -8.63 8.31 -0.37
C ASN A 215 -9.78 9.31 -0.24
N ILE A 216 -10.95 8.92 -0.72
CA ILE A 216 -12.22 9.64 -0.49
C ILE A 216 -13.18 8.72 0.26
N LEU A 217 -13.67 9.18 1.41
CA LEU A 217 -14.74 8.53 2.17
C LEU A 217 -16.09 9.01 1.64
N ILE A 218 -16.91 8.09 1.16
CA ILE A 218 -18.28 8.35 0.67
C ILE A 218 -19.21 7.38 1.38
N ASN A 219 -20.19 7.90 2.13
CA ASN A 219 -21.22 7.10 2.81
C ASN A 219 -20.66 5.93 3.65
N GLY A 220 -19.52 6.15 4.33
CA GLY A 220 -18.88 5.13 5.19
C GLY A 220 -17.96 4.16 4.45
N ILE A 221 -17.81 4.28 3.12
CA ILE A 221 -16.92 3.46 2.31
C ILE A 221 -15.72 4.30 1.85
N THR A 222 -14.51 3.79 2.08
CA THR A 222 -13.26 4.44 1.67
C THR A 222 -12.87 3.98 0.27
N TYR A 223 -12.70 4.93 -0.65
CA TYR A 223 -12.31 4.66 -2.03
C TYR A 223 -10.86 5.10 -2.29
N ARG A 224 -10.03 4.16 -2.75
CA ARG A 224 -8.66 4.46 -3.19
C ARG A 224 -8.67 5.12 -4.56
N ILE A 225 -8.22 6.37 -4.62
CA ILE A 225 -8.24 7.16 -5.85
C ILE A 225 -7.35 6.53 -6.93
N LYS A 226 -6.16 6.04 -6.55
CA LYS A 226 -5.26 5.33 -7.47
C LYS A 226 -5.91 4.10 -8.11
N HIS A 227 -6.68 3.33 -7.36
CA HIS A 227 -7.39 2.16 -7.89
C HIS A 227 -8.51 2.55 -8.85
N ILE A 228 -9.23 3.63 -8.56
CA ILE A 228 -10.26 4.17 -9.48
C ILE A 228 -9.60 4.60 -10.80
N ILE A 229 -8.50 5.37 -10.73
CA ILE A 229 -7.76 5.80 -11.91
C ILE A 229 -7.27 4.59 -12.72
N SER A 230 -6.70 3.58 -12.05
CA SER A 230 -6.22 2.36 -12.71
C SER A 230 -7.36 1.59 -13.37
N ALA A 231 -8.51 1.45 -12.71
CA ALA A 231 -9.68 0.78 -13.26
C ALA A 231 -10.20 1.51 -14.51
N ILE A 232 -10.23 2.85 -14.51
CA ILE A 232 -10.62 3.64 -15.69
C ILE A 232 -9.62 3.45 -16.83
N ARG A 233 -8.32 3.52 -16.55
CA ARG A 233 -7.27 3.32 -17.56
C ARG A 233 -7.31 1.92 -18.18
N SER A 234 -7.68 0.90 -17.40
CA SER A 234 -7.88 -0.47 -17.89
C SER A 234 -9.20 -0.68 -18.64
N GLY A 235 -10.06 0.35 -18.72
CA GLY A 235 -11.39 0.25 -19.34
C GLY A 235 -12.42 -0.57 -18.55
N ARG A 236 -12.14 -0.89 -17.27
CA ARG A 236 -13.07 -1.64 -16.40
C ARG A 236 -14.28 -0.79 -15.99
N ILE A 237 -14.09 0.51 -15.86
CA ILE A 237 -15.11 1.51 -15.57
C ILE A 237 -14.86 2.77 -16.42
N THR A 238 -15.89 3.55 -16.67
CA THR A 238 -15.82 4.83 -17.38
C THR A 238 -15.87 6.01 -16.40
N PRO A 239 -15.42 7.22 -16.77
CA PRO A 239 -15.60 8.42 -15.96
C PRO A 239 -17.07 8.72 -15.61
N GLU A 240 -18.01 8.35 -16.48
CA GLU A 240 -19.46 8.46 -16.27
C GLU A 240 -19.94 7.58 -15.12
N ASP A 241 -19.38 6.37 -14.99
CA ASP A 241 -19.74 5.41 -13.94
C ASP A 241 -19.45 5.96 -12.54
N LEU A 242 -18.53 6.94 -12.42
CA LEU A 242 -18.23 7.60 -11.15
C LEU A 242 -19.43 8.32 -10.55
N ARG A 243 -20.41 8.79 -11.34
CA ARG A 243 -21.65 9.38 -10.80
C ARG A 243 -22.60 8.33 -10.24
N GLY A 244 -22.52 7.12 -10.77
CA GLY A 244 -23.35 5.97 -10.38
C GLY A 244 -22.83 5.22 -9.16
N VAL A 245 -21.75 5.69 -8.52
CA VAL A 245 -21.21 5.16 -7.25
C VAL A 245 -22.24 5.41 -6.13
N SER A 246 -23.31 4.65 -6.18
CA SER A 246 -24.35 4.54 -5.17
C SER A 246 -24.01 3.36 -4.24
N ILE A 247 -24.61 3.35 -3.06
CA ILE A 247 -24.44 2.51 -1.86
C ILE A 247 -24.45 0.96 -2.10
N SER A 248 -24.55 0.51 -3.34
CA SER A 248 -24.36 -0.88 -3.73
C SER A 248 -22.87 -1.20 -3.77
N THR A 249 -22.40 -2.09 -2.87
CA THR A 249 -21.52 -3.29 -3.02
C THR A 249 -20.71 -3.56 -4.32
N ALA A 250 -20.53 -2.59 -5.21
CA ALA A 250 -20.06 -2.78 -6.58
C ALA A 250 -18.55 -2.58 -6.74
N LEU A 251 -17.84 -2.21 -5.67
CA LEU A 251 -16.37 -2.25 -5.66
C LEU A 251 -15.82 -3.30 -4.68
N SER A 252 -16.68 -4.05 -3.97
CA SER A 252 -16.25 -5.23 -3.23
C SER A 252 -16.26 -6.50 -4.08
N ARG A 253 -17.09 -6.64 -5.13
CA ARG A 253 -17.04 -7.85 -6.00
C ARG A 253 -16.09 -7.74 -7.18
N VAL A 254 -15.92 -6.56 -7.77
CA VAL A 254 -14.91 -6.35 -8.83
C VAL A 254 -13.48 -6.37 -8.27
N PHE A 255 -13.30 -6.20 -6.96
CA PHE A 255 -11.99 -6.25 -6.29
C PHE A 255 -11.76 -7.50 -5.42
N VAL A 256 -12.77 -8.35 -5.17
CA VAL A 256 -12.62 -9.62 -4.43
C VAL A 256 -12.48 -10.83 -5.36
N ASP A 257 -13.01 -10.78 -6.60
CA ASP A 257 -12.92 -11.93 -7.53
C ASP A 257 -11.55 -12.10 -8.22
N GLU A 258 -10.55 -11.25 -7.95
CA GLU A 258 -9.19 -11.35 -8.53
C GLU A 258 -8.05 -11.51 -7.50
N LEU A 259 -8.34 -11.78 -6.22
CA LEU A 259 -7.41 -12.60 -5.43
C LEU A 259 -7.72 -14.03 -5.85
N GLY A 260 -6.98 -14.49 -6.86
CA GLY A 260 -7.24 -15.70 -7.62
C GLY A 260 -7.84 -16.82 -6.79
N SER A 261 -8.80 -17.52 -7.41
CA SER A 261 -9.26 -18.85 -7.03
C SER A 261 -8.09 -19.74 -6.63
N VAL A 262 -7.70 -19.66 -5.36
CA VAL A 262 -7.09 -20.77 -4.66
C VAL A 262 -8.24 -21.72 -4.44
N ASN A 263 -8.40 -22.64 -5.39
CA ASN A 263 -9.05 -23.90 -5.07
C ASN A 263 -8.44 -24.40 -3.76
N ILE A 264 -9.29 -24.55 -2.75
CA ILE A 264 -8.99 -25.41 -1.60
C ILE A 264 -8.65 -26.80 -2.11
#